data_AF-A0A0F9U5X9-F1
#
_entry.id   AF-A0A0F9U5X9-F1
#
_cell.length_a   1.000
_cell.length_b   1.000
_cell.length_c   1.000
_cell.angle_alpha   90.00
_cell.angle_beta   90.00
_cell.angle_gamma   90.00
#
_symmetry.space_group_name_H-M   'P 1'
#
loop_
_entity.id
_entity.type
_entity.pdbx_description
1 polymer ?
#
loop_
_entity_poly.entity_id
_entity_poly.type
_entity_poly.pdbx_seq_one_letter_code
_entity_poly.pdbx_strand_id
1 'polypeptide(L)' 'MLFILPLTWECHICDEERPDAKISVLTKPIMIIHGIACGVQNIRYCNDKAECIEGAQHKSFFGGEKPSV' A
#
# COMPACT_ATOMS: atom_id res chain seq x y z
N MET A 1 16.93 9.90 29.15
CA MET A 1 15.63 9.86 28.45
C MET A 1 15.91 9.61 26.97
N LEU A 2 15.60 8.41 26.47
CA LEU A 2 15.63 8.17 25.03
C LEU A 2 14.40 8.86 24.44
N PHE A 3 14.59 9.91 23.64
CA PHE A 3 13.51 10.51 22.86
C PHE A 3 13.18 9.55 21.71
N ILE A 4 12.15 8.71 21.89
CA ILE A 4 11.59 7.93 20.79
C ILE A 4 10.77 8.91 19.95
N LEU A 5 11.30 9.32 18.79
CA LEU A 5 10.51 10.05 17.82
C LEU A 5 9.34 9.14 17.36
N PRO A 6 8.13 9.70 17.18
CA PRO A 6 7.01 8.91 16.68
C PRO A 6 7.36 8.39 15.28
N LEU A 7 7.19 7.08 15.06
CA LEU A 7 7.41 6.45 13.76
C LEU A 7 6.46 7.07 12.74
N THR A 8 6.99 7.49 11.60
CA THR A 8 6.22 8.03 10.48
C THR A 8 6.39 7.16 9.24
N TRP A 9 5.38 7.19 8.37
CA TRP A 9 5.40 6.50 7.10
C TRP A 9 4.75 7.35 6.02
N GLU A 10 5.27 7.19 4.80
CA GLU A 10 4.68 7.77 3.60
C GLU A 10 3.44 6.97 3.15
N CYS A 11 2.34 7.69 2.91
CA CYS A 11 1.16 7.20 2.21
C CYS A 11 1.45 7.06 0.72
N HIS A 12 1.29 5.87 0.14
CA HIS A 12 1.56 5.62 -1.28
C HIS A 12 0.50 6.21 -2.23
N ILE A 13 -0.54 6.86 -1.70
CA ILE A 13 -1.64 7.43 -2.49
C ILE A 13 -1.50 8.95 -2.64
N CYS A 14 -1.23 9.64 -1.54
CA CYS A 14 -1.12 11.09 -1.50
C CYS A 14 0.30 11.59 -1.18
N ASP A 15 1.27 10.68 -1.04
CA ASP A 15 2.70 10.93 -0.83
C ASP A 15 3.06 11.75 0.43
N GLU A 16 2.11 11.88 1.38
CA GLU A 16 2.34 12.55 2.67
C GLU A 16 3.01 11.60 3.67
N GLU A 17 4.01 12.10 4.40
CA GLU A 17 4.49 11.45 5.64
C GLU A 17 3.51 11.67 6.79
N ARG A 18 3.10 10.57 7.43
CA ARG A 18 2.10 10.59 8.50
C ARG A 18 2.54 9.70 9.67
N PRO A 19 2.07 9.97 10.90
CA PRO A 19 2.32 9.09 12.04
C PRO A 19 1.82 7.67 11.76
N ASP A 20 2.49 6.67 12.31
CA ASP A 20 2.12 5.24 12.19
C ASP A 20 0.64 4.97 12.52
N ALA A 21 0.11 5.62 13.56
CA ALA A 21 -1.31 5.52 13.95
C ALA A 21 -2.30 6.00 12.86
N LYS A 22 -1.84 6.77 11.88
CA LYS A 22 -2.64 7.30 10.76
C LYS A 22 -2.46 6.52 9.46
N ILE A 23 -1.65 5.47 9.48
CA ILE A 23 -1.33 4.66 8.33
C ILE A 23 -1.93 3.27 8.49
N SER A 24 -2.42 2.72 7.40
CA SER A 24 -2.81 1.31 7.31
C SER A 24 -2.20 0.69 6.07
N VAL A 25 -2.06 -0.62 6.08
CA VAL A 25 -1.46 -1.39 4.97
C VAL A 25 -2.53 -2.27 4.35
N LEU A 26 -2.75 -2.11 3.05
CA LEU A 26 -3.55 -3.05 2.26
C LEU A 26 -2.60 -4.01 1.54
N THR A 27 -2.66 -5.28 1.92
CA THR A 27 -1.93 -6.35 1.23
C THR A 27 -2.80 -6.97 0.15
N LYS A 28 -2.29 -7.02 -1.08
CA LYS A 28 -2.97 -7.73 -2.18
C LYS A 28 -2.01 -8.50 -3.08
N PRO A 29 -2.45 -9.59 -3.74
CA PRO A 29 -1.61 -10.33 -4.66
C PRO A 29 -1.07 -9.44 -5.80
N ILE A 30 0.16 -9.69 -6.24
CA ILE A 30 0.71 -9.06 -7.46
C ILE A 30 0.12 -9.77 -8.69
N MET A 31 0.17 -11.09 -8.70
CA MET A 31 -0.35 -11.94 -9.77
C MET A 31 -0.96 -13.22 -9.19
N ILE A 32 -1.93 -13.80 -9.89
CA ILE A 32 -2.52 -15.10 -9.57
C ILE A 32 -2.20 -16.05 -10.73
N ILE A 33 -1.45 -17.12 -10.45
CA ILE A 33 -1.09 -18.17 -11.41
C ILE A 33 -1.71 -19.47 -10.93
N HIS A 34 -2.58 -20.08 -11.74
CA HIS A 34 -3.31 -21.31 -11.39
C HIS A 34 -4.04 -21.23 -10.02
N GLY A 35 -4.56 -20.05 -9.67
CA GLY A 35 -5.23 -19.82 -8.38
C GLY A 35 -4.29 -19.57 -7.19
N ILE A 36 -2.97 -19.57 -7.41
CA ILE A 36 -1.97 -19.31 -6.37
C ILE A 36 -1.45 -17.87 -6.53
N ALA A 37 -1.40 -17.12 -5.43
CA ALA A 37 -0.80 -15.79 -5.42
C ALA A 37 0.73 -15.90 -5.57
N CYS A 38 1.27 -15.32 -6.64
CA CYS A 38 2.70 -15.16 -6.85
C CYS A 38 3.13 -13.75 -6.44
N GLY A 39 3.57 -13.63 -5.18
CA GLY A 39 3.96 -12.36 -4.58
C GLY A 39 2.78 -11.52 -4.11
N VAL A 40 3.08 -10.61 -3.17
CA VAL A 40 2.11 -9.66 -2.61
C VAL A 40 2.70 -8.27 -2.61
N GLN A 41 1.85 -7.27 -2.77
CA GLN A 41 2.20 -5.87 -2.61
C GLN A 41 1.51 -5.30 -1.37
N ASN A 42 2.25 -4.47 -0.63
CA ASN A 42 1.79 -3.79 0.57
C ASN A 42 1.66 -2.31 0.27
N ILE A 43 0.41 -1.83 0.23
CA ILE A 43 0.10 -0.43 -0.08
C ILE A 43 -0.20 0.27 1.24
N ARG A 44 0.66 1.21 1.64
CA ARG A 44 0.44 2.09 2.78
C ARG A 44 -0.48 3.22 2.37
N TYR A 45 -1.50 3.51 3.16
CA TYR A 45 -2.46 4.58 2.90
C TYR A 45 -2.90 5.27 4.19
N CYS A 46 -3.32 6.53 4.09
CA CYS A 46 -3.93 7.26 5.20
C CYS A 46 -5.26 6.59 5.59
N ASN A 47 -5.38 6.13 6.82
CA ASN A 47 -6.60 5.47 7.32
C ASN A 47 -7.70 6.45 7.74
N ASP A 48 -7.42 7.75 7.68
CA ASP A 48 -8.33 8.84 8.05
C ASP A 48 -8.72 9.75 6.88
N LYS A 49 -8.31 9.41 5.63
CA LYS A 49 -8.69 10.13 4.41
C LYS A 49 -9.44 9.18 3.47
N ALA A 50 -10.72 9.45 3.22
CA ALA A 50 -11.57 8.62 2.35
C ALA A 50 -10.92 8.37 0.97
N GLU A 51 -10.37 9.41 0.35
CA GLU A 51 -9.67 9.32 -0.95
C GLU A 51 -8.47 8.35 -0.92
N CYS A 52 -7.73 8.29 0.19
CA CYS A 52 -6.60 7.37 0.33
C CYS A 52 -7.06 5.92 0.53
N ILE A 53 -8.17 5.72 1.26
CA ILE A 53 -8.76 4.40 1.49
C ILE A 53 -9.25 3.82 0.15
N GLU A 54 -9.97 4.61 -0.64
CA GLU A 54 -10.44 4.22 -1.97
C GLU A 54 -9.26 4.02 -2.94
N GLY A 55 -8.32 4.96 -2.97
CA GLY A 55 -7.15 4.89 -3.85
C GLY A 55 -6.27 3.65 -3.61
N ALA A 56 -6.15 3.18 -2.37
CA ALA A 56 -5.40 1.98 -2.04
C ALA A 56 -5.94 0.71 -2.73
N GLN A 57 -7.25 0.63 -2.95
CA GLN A 57 -7.87 -0.49 -3.67
C GLN A 57 -7.39 -0.57 -5.12
N HIS A 58 -7.14 0.59 -5.74
CA HIS A 58 -6.80 0.70 -7.16
C HIS A 58 -5.31 0.83 -7.46
N LYS A 59 -4.49 1.32 -6.52
CA LYS A 59 -3.03 1.45 -6.68
C LYS A 59 -2.39 0.09 -6.98
N SER A 60 -1.54 -0.01 -7.99
CA SER A 60 -0.65 -1.16 -8.19
C SER A 60 0.74 -0.65 -8.48
N PHE A 61 1.76 -1.19 -7.82
CA PHE A 61 3.16 -0.88 -8.17
C PHE A 61 3.61 -1.56 -9.45
N PHE A 62 2.88 -2.60 -9.85
CA PHE A 62 3.15 -3.37 -11.06
C PHE A 62 1.99 -3.10 -12.04
N GLY A 63 2.27 -2.28 -13.07
CA GLY A 63 1.39 -2.04 -14.21
C GLY A 63 1.75 -3.01 -15.34
N GLY A 64 0.76 -3.70 -15.90
CA GLY A 64 0.98 -4.89 -16.72
C GLY A 64 1.48 -4.63 -18.15
N GLU A 65 2.60 -5.28 -18.50
CA GLU A 65 2.65 -6.01 -19.76
C GLU A 65 1.94 -7.35 -19.54
N LYS A 66 0.89 -7.62 -20.33
CA LYS A 66 0.24 -8.93 -20.32
C LYS A 66 1.30 -9.99 -20.65
N PRO A 67 1.28 -11.18 -20.01
CA PRO A 67 1.98 -12.32 -20.57
C PRO A 67 1.37 -12.57 -21.95
N SER A 68 2.20 -12.41 -22.98
CA SER A 68 1.90 -12.83 -24.35
C SER A 68 1.50 -14.31 -24.30
N VAL A 69 0.22 -14.58 -24.54
CA VAL A 69 -0.25 -15.92 -24.91
C VAL A 69 0.27 -16.23 -26.31
#